data_AF-A0A381F695-F1
#
_entry.id   AF-A0A381F695-F1
#
_cell.length_a   1.000
_cell.length_b   1.000
_cell.length_c   1.000
_cell.angle_alpha   90.00
_cell.angle_beta   90.00
_cell.angle_gamma   90.00
#
_symmetry.space_group_name_H-M   'P 1'
#
loop_
_entity.id
_entity.type
_entity.pdbx_description
1 polymer ?
#
loop_
_entity_poly.entity_id
_entity_poly.type
_entity_poly.pdbx_seq_one_letter_code
_entity_poly.pdbx_strand_id
1 'polypeptide(L)' 'MLIGYARVIKFEQNLDLQTDALKNIGIEKIYVDKVSGVKSEKP' A
#
# COMPACT_ATOMS: atom_id res chain seq x y z
N MET A 1 -17.03 8.20 7.13
CA MET A 1 -15.61 8.29 6.75
C MET A 1 -15.09 6.91 6.40
N LEU A 2 -14.87 6.65 5.11
CA LEU A 2 -14.27 5.42 4.62
C LEU A 2 -12.75 5.60 4.56
N ILE A 3 -12.02 4.73 5.25
CA ILE A 3 -10.55 4.76 5.28
C ILE A 3 -10.04 3.47 4.65
N GLY A 4 -9.21 3.61 3.62
CA GLY A 4 -8.57 2.52 2.91
C GLY A 4 -7.15 2.33 3.43
N TYR A 5 -6.73 1.08 3.52
CA TYR A 5 -5.38 0.72 3.96
C TYR A 5 -4.76 -0.21 2.92
N ALA A 6 -3.61 0.19 2.39
CA ALA A 6 -2.82 -0.61 1.47
C ALA A 6 -1.42 -0.80 2.07
N ARG A 7 -0.89 -2.03 2.01
CA ARG A 7 0.46 -2.34 2.48
C ARG A 7 1.24 -3.04 1.39
N VAL A 8 2.43 -2.57 1.10
CA VAL A 8 3.34 -3.17 0.12
C VAL A 8 4.70 -3.49 0.71
N ILE A 9 5.22 -4.65 0.33
CA ILE A 9 6.49 -5.21 0.85
C ILE A 9 7.63 -5.02 -0.17
N LYS A 10 7.28 -4.83 -1.44
CA LYS A 10 8.22 -4.49 -2.51
C LYS A 10 7.72 -3.27 -3.26
N PHE A 11 8.64 -2.37 -3.62
CA PHE A 11 8.35 -1.20 -4.44
C PHE A 11 7.72 -1.60 -5.80
N GLU A 12 8.04 -2.80 -6.28
CA GLU A 12 7.52 -3.38 -7.52
C GLU A 12 6.10 -3.97 -7.44
N GLN A 13 5.49 -4.05 -6.26
CA GLN A 13 4.06 -4.38 -6.22
C GLN A 13 3.28 -3.18 -6.77
N ASN A 14 2.47 -3.41 -7.81
CA ASN A 14 1.63 -2.40 -8.46
C ASN A 14 0.64 -1.77 -7.47
N LEU A 15 1.11 -0.77 -6.73
CA LEU A 15 0.32 0.10 -5.85
C LEU A 15 -0.79 0.81 -6.61
N ASP A 16 -0.57 1.05 -7.89
CA ASP A 16 -1.51 1.77 -8.75
C ASP A 16 -2.86 1.06 -8.82
N LEU A 17 -2.87 -0.26 -9.04
CA LEU A 17 -4.08 -1.09 -9.06
C LEU A 17 -4.81 -1.12 -7.72
N GLN A 18 -4.09 -1.22 -6.60
CA GLN A 18 -4.71 -1.19 -5.27
C GLN A 18 -5.30 0.18 -4.96
N THR A 19 -4.58 1.25 -5.31
CA THR A 19 -5.02 2.62 -5.06
C THR A 19 -6.20 2.99 -5.95
N ASP A 20 -6.21 2.54 -7.20
CA ASP A 20 -7.33 2.72 -8.13
C ASP A 20 -8.59 2.01 -7.66
N ALA A 21 -8.48 0.75 -7.21
CA ALA A 21 -9.59 0.01 -6.62
C ALA A 21 -10.16 0.72 -5.38
N LEU A 22 -9.30 1.22 -4.49
CA LEU A 22 -9.71 1.97 -3.29
C LEU A 22 -10.38 3.30 -3.65
N LYS A 23 -9.89 4.00 -4.68
CA LYS A 23 -10.53 5.22 -5.20
C LYS A 23 -11.89 4.93 -5.83
N ASN A 24 -12.04 3.82 -6.57
CA ASN A 24 -13.30 3.41 -7.19
C ASN A 24 -14.39 3.12 -6.15
N ILE A 25 -14.00 2.62 -4.98
CA ILE A 25 -14.89 2.36 -3.84
C ILE A 25 -15.35 3.66 -3.14
N GLY A 26 -14.77 4.83 -3.48
CA GLY A 26 -15.12 6.12 -2.87
C GLY A 26 -14.47 6.34 -1.50
N ILE A 27 -13.28 5.77 -1.30
CA ILE A 27 -12.52 5.96 -0.06
C ILE A 27 -11.94 7.38 0.01
N GLU A 28 -12.28 8.11 1.08
CA GLU A 28 -11.83 9.50 1.30
C GLU A 28 -10.36 9.60 1.73
N LYS A 29 -9.85 8.57 2.42
CA LYS A 29 -8.48 8.60 2.98
C LYS A 29 -7.80 7.25 2.81
N ILE A 30 -6.71 7.22 2.06
CA ILE A 30 -5.93 6.01 1.79
C ILE A 30 -4.59 6.13 2.49
N TYR A 31 -4.29 5.17 3.37
CA TYR A 31 -2.98 5.04 4.01
C TYR A 31 -2.20 3.93 3.33
N VAL A 32 -0.97 4.24 2.91
CA VAL A 32 -0.07 3.30 2.25
C VAL A 32 1.12 3.03 3.15
N ASP A 33 1.22 1.81 3.67
CA ASP A 33 2.37 1.36 4.44
C ASP A 33 3.37 0.66 3.51
N LYS A 34 4.56 1.26 3.38
CA LYS A 34 5.61 0.79 2.50
C LYS A 34 6.72 0.14 3.31
N VAL A 35 6.61 -1.17 3.48
CA VAL A 35 7.66 -1.97 4.10
C VAL A 35 8.71 -2.24 3.04
N SER A 36 9.82 -1.49 3.05
CA SER A 36 10.97 -1.83 2.22
C SER A 36 11.52 -3.16 2.74
N GLY A 37 11.36 -4.25 1.99
CA GLY A 37 11.81 -5.61 2.33
C GLY A 37 13.32 -5.80 2.42
N VAL A 38 14.02 -4.90 3.09
CA VAL A 38 15.42 -4.99 3.52
C VAL A 38 15.47 -4.86 5.05
N LYS A 39 14.81 -5.80 5.73
CA LYS A 39 15.36 -6.35 6.97
C LYS A 39 16.06 -7.67 6.62
N SER A 40 17.01 -7.59 5.70
CA SER A 40 18.11 -8.54 5.70
C SER A 40 19.01 -8.08 6.85
N GLU A 41 18.63 -8.45 8.06
CA GLU A 41 19.51 -8.48 9.21
C GLU A 41 20.72 -9.30 8.77
N LYS A 42 21.82 -8.61 8.46
CA LYS A 42 23.10 -9.27 8.18
C LYS A 42 23.47 -10.07 9.43
N PRO A 43 23.80 -11.37 9.33
CA PRO A 43 24.50 -12.05 10.42
C PRO A 43 25.87 -11.44 10.66
#